data_AF-A0A840QNP9-F1
#
_entry.id   AF-A0A840QNP9-F1
#
_cell.length_a   1.000
_cell.length_b   1.000
_cell.length_c   1.000
_cell.angle_alpha   90.00
_cell.angle_beta   90.00
_cell.angle_gamma   90.00
#
_symmetry.space_group_name_H-M   'P 1'
#
loop_
_entity.id
_entity.type
_entity.pdbx_description
1 polymer ?
#
loop_
_entity_poly.entity_id
_entity_poly.type
_entity_poly.pdbx_seq_one_letter_code
_entity_poly.pdbx_strand_id
1 'polypeptide(L)'
;MSFRFQKRVRVAPGVRLNFSKRGVSTSFGRRGASVSVGRRGVYGNVGVPGSGLSYRTKLNAPSRSKKHSSKTHKPKAGEGNIQVDWDDEKNDITFETETGKKLTEAEEKAVRKHYKEEMNAIYAEKAKEINRASDILRRLHHEPFLDEDIEEIATDSLTIDVEQPDLNDIHEEVEANERAKLNFFGRLKLLLPNERKSFSQQVNEKANDFFQKKQAEYEKEQTIINEEKKKRQTLAQAVKHGNVEAMEEWLEMWLPELDFPLETDVDFSIIDEQSIYADIDLPNPDAMPTKKARLLKSGKLKVENKTQRDRRDDYAKLVSGTAFYLASFFFSRLPTVQEAIVSGYRQKIEPSTGHEKDEYIYSLIIDRHTFRSLNLEYVDPIEAFSHFQPRMNATKTYIFKEIEPYDTPEP
;
A
#
# COMPACT_ATOMS: atom_id res chain seq x y z
N MET A 1 -9.25 -9.00 -17.96
CA MET A 1 -10.24 -8.64 -16.91
C MET A 1 -10.24 -9.68 -15.81
N SER A 2 -9.22 -9.68 -14.95
CA SER A 2 -9.23 -10.54 -13.76
C SER A 2 -10.17 -9.94 -12.71
N PHE A 3 -11.17 -10.71 -12.25
CA PHE A 3 -12.07 -10.24 -11.19
C PHE A 3 -11.34 -10.27 -9.85
N ARG A 4 -10.83 -9.13 -9.40
CA ARG A 4 -10.23 -8.99 -8.06
C ARG A 4 -11.28 -9.13 -6.96
N PHE A 5 -11.30 -10.27 -6.27
CA PHE A 5 -12.22 -10.50 -5.15
C PHE A 5 -11.79 -9.70 -3.91
N GLN A 6 -12.51 -8.62 -3.59
CA GLN A 6 -12.38 -7.88 -2.34
C GLN A 6 -13.65 -8.04 -1.51
N LYS A 7 -13.61 -8.87 -0.47
CA LYS A 7 -14.75 -9.07 0.43
C LYS A 7 -14.87 -7.85 1.35
N ARG A 8 -15.88 -7.01 1.10
CA ARG A 8 -16.20 -5.81 1.89
C ARG A 8 -17.63 -5.92 2.44
N VAL A 9 -17.78 -5.93 3.75
CA VAL A 9 -19.10 -6.05 4.40
C VAL A 9 -19.46 -4.72 5.06
N ARG A 10 -20.62 -4.15 4.69
CA ARG A 10 -21.16 -2.93 5.32
C ARG A 10 -21.94 -3.35 6.56
N VAL A 11 -21.37 -3.08 7.73
CA VAL A 11 -21.95 -3.44 9.04
C VAL A 11 -22.85 -2.34 9.61
N ALA A 12 -22.62 -1.07 9.25
CA ALA A 12 -23.44 0.08 9.61
C ALA A 12 -23.27 1.25 8.61
N PRO A 13 -24.13 2.27 8.60
CA PRO A 13 -23.92 3.48 7.78
C PRO A 13 -22.58 4.16 8.10
N GLY A 14 -21.67 4.21 7.13
CA GLY A 14 -20.34 4.82 7.30
C GLY A 14 -19.28 3.89 7.90
N VAL A 15 -19.59 2.62 8.15
CA VAL A 15 -18.63 1.62 8.65
C VAL A 15 -18.58 0.43 7.70
N ARG A 16 -17.38 0.09 7.24
CA ARG A 16 -17.12 -1.05 6.35
C ARG A 16 -16.00 -1.90 6.93
N LEU A 17 -16.19 -3.21 6.95
CA LEU A 17 -15.14 -4.17 7.21
C LEU A 17 -14.58 -4.63 5.88
N ASN A 18 -13.27 -4.45 5.67
CA ASN A 18 -12.57 -4.98 4.51
C ASN A 18 -11.74 -6.18 4.96
N PHE A 19 -12.01 -7.32 4.35
CA PHE A 19 -11.30 -8.57 4.61
C PHE A 19 -10.24 -8.77 3.52
N SER A 20 -9.01 -9.01 3.95
CA SER A 20 -7.86 -9.29 3.07
C SER A 20 -7.03 -10.44 3.64
N LYS A 21 -6.13 -11.02 2.82
CA LYS A 21 -5.20 -12.08 3.28
C LYS A 21 -4.29 -11.64 4.44
N ARG A 22 -4.16 -10.33 4.69
CA ARG A 22 -3.26 -9.71 5.69
C ARG A 22 -3.99 -9.20 6.96
N GLY A 23 -5.27 -9.56 7.11
CA GLY A 23 -6.08 -9.24 8.30
C GLY A 23 -7.36 -8.46 7.99
N VAL A 24 -8.17 -8.23 9.03
CA VAL A 24 -9.39 -7.43 8.96
C VAL A 24 -9.01 -5.95 9.11
N SER A 25 -9.56 -5.10 8.24
CA SER A 25 -9.43 -3.65 8.40
C SER A 25 -10.80 -3.01 8.49
N THR A 26 -10.95 -2.08 9.42
CA THR A 26 -12.19 -1.34 9.62
C THR A 26 -12.05 0.03 9.00
N SER A 27 -12.92 0.35 8.05
CA SER A 27 -13.00 1.66 7.42
C SER A 27 -14.19 2.45 7.96
N PHE A 28 -13.90 3.62 8.51
CA PHE A 28 -14.86 4.58 9.04
C PHE A 28 -14.90 5.81 8.14
N GLY A 29 -16.06 6.18 7.60
CA GLY A 29 -16.25 7.44 6.88
C GLY A 29 -17.15 7.35 5.66
N ARG A 30 -17.39 8.53 5.07
CA ARG A 30 -18.25 8.71 3.89
C ARG A 30 -17.44 8.51 2.61
N ARG A 31 -18.12 8.27 1.49
CA ARG A 31 -17.47 8.09 0.19
C ARG A 31 -16.67 9.37 -0.13
N GLY A 32 -15.35 9.25 -0.25
CA GLY A 32 -14.43 10.36 -0.51
C GLY A 32 -13.68 10.90 0.72
N ALA A 33 -14.02 10.46 1.94
CA ALA A 33 -13.27 10.78 3.16
C ALA A 33 -13.47 9.66 4.19
N SER A 34 -12.50 8.76 4.31
CA SER A 34 -12.59 7.58 5.18
C SER A 34 -11.25 7.20 5.80
N VAL A 35 -11.26 6.87 7.08
CA VAL A 35 -10.11 6.34 7.81
C VAL A 35 -10.19 4.82 7.83
N SER A 36 -9.12 4.14 7.45
CA SER A 36 -9.00 2.68 7.49
C SER A 36 -7.97 2.28 8.54
N VAL A 37 -8.37 1.46 9.50
CA VAL A 37 -7.51 0.94 10.57
C VAL A 37 -7.21 -0.53 10.27
N GLY A 38 -5.95 -0.93 10.29
CA GLY A 38 -5.54 -2.33 10.11
C GLY A 38 -4.09 -2.60 10.55
N ARG A 39 -3.64 -3.86 10.41
CA ARG A 39 -2.34 -4.37 10.93
C ARG A 39 -1.10 -3.57 10.52
N ARG A 40 -1.13 -2.94 9.34
CA ARG A 40 -0.02 -2.10 8.80
C ARG A 40 -0.08 -0.64 9.19
N GLY A 41 -1.13 -0.23 9.89
CA GLY A 41 -1.31 1.11 10.44
C GLY A 41 -2.66 1.74 10.15
N VAL A 42 -2.80 2.97 10.63
CA VAL A 42 -4.01 3.78 10.42
C VAL A 42 -3.80 4.58 9.14
N TYR A 43 -4.76 4.53 8.22
CA TYR A 43 -4.67 5.22 6.94
C TYR A 43 -5.84 6.18 6.75
N GLY A 44 -5.58 7.44 6.43
CA GLY A 44 -6.59 8.40 5.97
C GLY A 44 -6.71 8.34 4.45
N ASN A 45 -7.92 8.12 3.94
CA ASN A 45 -8.20 8.12 2.50
C ASN A 45 -9.10 9.32 2.18
N VAL A 46 -8.68 10.16 1.26
CA VAL A 46 -9.43 11.29 0.72
C VAL A 46 -9.51 11.11 -0.79
N GLY A 47 -10.68 11.26 -1.40
CA GLY A 47 -10.83 11.07 -2.83
C GLY A 47 -12.06 11.76 -3.38
N VAL A 48 -11.95 12.27 -4.59
CA VAL A 48 -13.05 13.00 -5.24
C VAL A 48 -13.87 12.00 -6.08
N PRO A 49 -15.13 11.72 -5.71
CA PRO A 49 -15.95 10.73 -6.41
C PRO A 49 -16.11 11.07 -7.90
N GLY A 50 -15.84 10.12 -8.79
CA GLY A 50 -15.99 10.30 -10.25
C GLY A 50 -14.78 10.89 -10.98
N SER A 51 -13.70 11.23 -10.27
CA SER A 51 -12.48 11.81 -10.86
C SER A 51 -11.33 10.82 -11.08
N GLY A 52 -11.41 9.62 -10.49
CA GLY A 52 -10.29 8.67 -10.44
C GLY A 52 -9.15 9.06 -9.46
N LEU A 53 -9.21 10.24 -8.83
CA LEU A 53 -8.19 10.74 -7.92
C LEU A 53 -8.50 10.36 -6.46
N SER A 54 -7.56 9.64 -5.83
CA SER A 54 -7.61 9.32 -4.41
C SER A 54 -6.21 9.42 -3.78
N TYR A 55 -6.17 9.90 -2.54
CA TYR A 55 -4.97 10.11 -1.74
C TYR A 55 -5.08 9.32 -0.44
N ARG A 56 -4.09 8.47 -0.16
CA ARG A 56 -4.01 7.64 1.04
C ARG A 56 -2.76 7.99 1.83
N THR A 57 -2.92 8.40 3.08
CA THR A 57 -1.82 8.74 3.99
C THR A 57 -1.81 7.86 5.23
N LYS A 58 -0.64 7.49 5.75
CA LYS A 58 -0.48 6.68 6.96
C LYS A 58 -0.39 7.61 8.18
N LEU A 59 -1.40 7.55 9.05
CA LEU A 59 -1.60 8.44 10.20
C LEU A 59 -0.80 8.05 11.45
N ASN A 60 -0.16 6.86 11.47
CA ASN A 60 0.61 6.35 12.61
C ASN A 60 2.11 6.19 12.35
N ALA A 61 2.69 6.95 11.41
CA ALA A 61 4.15 7.13 11.36
C ALA A 61 4.61 7.95 12.58
N PRO A 62 5.79 7.69 13.19
CA PRO A 62 6.27 8.47 14.31
C PRO A 62 6.34 9.94 13.92
N SER A 63 5.48 10.75 14.53
CA SER A 63 5.49 12.18 14.31
C SER A 63 6.78 12.73 14.90
N ARG A 64 7.57 13.42 14.08
CA ARG A 64 8.63 14.28 14.58
C ARG A 64 7.92 15.46 15.25
N SER A 65 7.51 15.28 16.50
CA SER A 65 6.81 16.31 17.26
C SER A 65 7.77 17.46 17.52
N LYS A 66 7.70 18.52 16.73
CA LYS A 66 8.08 19.84 17.22
C LYS A 66 6.87 20.43 17.95
N LYS A 67 6.77 20.10 19.23
CA LYS A 67 6.06 20.93 20.21
C LYS A 67 6.74 22.29 20.23
N HIS A 68 6.16 23.29 19.57
CA HIS A 68 6.42 24.67 19.96
C HIS A 68 5.37 25.03 21.01
N SER A 69 5.81 25.04 22.28
CA SER A 69 5.10 25.73 23.35
C SER A 69 5.10 27.22 23.02
N SER A 70 3.96 27.76 22.58
CA SER A 70 3.79 29.21 22.47
C SER A 70 3.62 29.78 23.87
N LYS A 71 4.67 30.46 24.37
CA LYS A 71 4.50 31.44 25.44
C LYS A 71 3.52 32.50 24.95
N THR A 72 2.50 32.76 25.74
CA THR A 72 1.53 33.84 25.56
C THR A 72 2.25 35.19 25.48
N HIS A 73 2.25 35.80 24.29
CA HIS A 73 2.42 37.23 24.10
C HIS A 73 1.07 37.81 23.68
N LYS A 74 0.57 38.78 24.45
CA LYS A 74 -0.62 39.55 24.07
C LYS A 74 -0.34 40.29 22.75
N PRO A 75 -1.23 40.23 21.75
CA PRO A 75 -1.00 40.91 20.48
C PRO A 75 -1.22 42.42 20.65
N LYS A 76 -0.37 43.22 19.99
CA LYS A 76 -0.64 44.62 19.67
C LYS A 76 -1.63 44.64 18.50
N ALA A 77 -2.58 45.57 18.56
CA ALA A 77 -3.63 45.74 17.55
C ALA A 77 -3.04 46.01 16.16
N GLY A 78 -3.38 45.16 15.16
CA GLY A 78 -3.03 45.35 13.75
C GLY A 78 -2.80 44.07 12.94
N GLU A 79 -2.54 42.93 13.58
CA GLU A 79 -2.26 41.65 12.89
C GLU A 79 -3.47 40.73 12.95
N GLY A 80 -4.25 40.68 11.87
CA GLY A 80 -5.19 39.58 11.65
C GLY A 80 -4.41 38.32 11.28
N ASN A 81 -4.81 37.15 11.80
CA ASN A 81 -4.20 35.89 11.36
C ASN A 81 -4.47 35.70 9.86
N ILE A 82 -3.40 35.45 9.09
CA ILE A 82 -3.48 35.18 7.66
C ILE A 82 -3.53 33.67 7.48
N GLN A 83 -4.60 33.19 6.87
CA GLN A 83 -4.74 31.80 6.45
C GLN A 83 -4.03 31.62 5.10
N VAL A 84 -3.24 30.55 5.01
CA VAL A 84 -2.53 30.14 3.81
C VAL A 84 -3.29 28.95 3.21
N ASP A 85 -3.67 29.05 1.95
CA ASP A 85 -4.36 27.98 1.24
C ASP A 85 -3.65 27.64 -0.08
N TRP A 86 -3.93 26.45 -0.62
CA TRP A 86 -3.37 25.96 -1.87
C TRP A 86 -4.42 26.01 -2.98
N ASP A 87 -4.14 26.76 -4.05
CA ASP A 87 -4.99 26.83 -5.24
C ASP A 87 -4.52 25.78 -6.27
N ASP A 88 -5.25 24.67 -6.39
CA ASP A 88 -4.94 23.56 -7.31
C ASP A 88 -5.02 23.96 -8.79
N GLU A 89 -5.88 24.93 -9.15
CA GLU A 89 -6.00 25.40 -10.53
C GLU A 89 -4.78 26.22 -10.93
N LYS A 90 -4.34 27.10 -10.03
CA LYS A 90 -3.17 27.98 -10.27
C LYS A 90 -1.84 27.34 -9.90
N ASN A 91 -1.85 26.24 -9.15
CA ASN A 91 -0.66 25.64 -8.53
C ASN A 91 0.15 26.68 -7.73
N ASP A 92 -0.55 27.57 -7.03
CA ASP A 92 0.03 28.68 -6.28
C ASP A 92 -0.63 28.77 -4.90
N ILE A 93 0.08 29.42 -3.98
CA ILE A 93 -0.37 29.67 -2.61
C ILE A 93 -1.23 30.93 -2.62
N THR A 94 -2.39 30.87 -1.99
CA THR A 94 -3.29 32.00 -1.80
C THR A 94 -3.35 32.40 -0.32
N PHE A 95 -3.67 33.67 -0.08
CA PHE A 95 -3.75 34.21 1.27
C PHE A 95 -5.12 34.83 1.51
N GLU A 96 -5.76 34.46 2.60
CA GLU A 96 -7.04 35.03 3.04
C GLU A 96 -6.96 35.38 4.53
N THR A 97 -7.67 36.43 4.95
CA THR A 97 -7.86 36.72 6.38
C THR A 97 -8.83 35.72 7.00
N GLU A 98 -8.88 35.60 8.33
CA GLU A 98 -9.89 34.77 9.04
C GLU A 98 -11.35 35.08 8.64
N THR A 99 -11.61 36.27 8.13
CA THR A 99 -12.91 36.72 7.62
C THR A 99 -13.17 36.34 6.16
N GLY A 100 -12.28 35.59 5.51
CA GLY A 100 -12.37 35.19 4.10
C GLY A 100 -12.06 36.31 3.10
N LYS A 101 -11.43 37.42 3.55
CA LYS A 101 -11.07 38.53 2.66
C LYS A 101 -9.69 38.28 2.07
N LYS A 102 -9.57 38.40 0.74
CA LYS A 102 -8.29 38.32 0.04
C LYS A 102 -7.39 39.50 0.40
N LEU A 103 -6.09 39.22 0.54
CA LEU A 103 -5.07 40.25 0.75
C LEU A 103 -4.92 41.13 -0.50
N THR A 104 -4.46 42.36 -0.31
CA THR A 104 -4.04 43.23 -1.41
C THR A 104 -2.69 42.75 -1.98
N GLU A 105 -2.37 43.12 -3.22
CA GLU A 105 -1.12 42.72 -3.88
C GLU A 105 0.14 43.14 -3.09
N ALA A 106 0.10 44.31 -2.44
CA ALA A 106 1.20 44.79 -1.60
C ALA A 106 1.38 43.95 -0.33
N GLU A 107 0.28 43.53 0.30
CA GLU A 107 0.28 42.67 1.48
C GLU A 107 0.77 41.25 1.12
N GLU A 108 0.25 40.65 0.03
CA GLU A 108 0.72 39.34 -0.43
C GLU A 108 2.22 39.36 -0.75
N LYS A 109 2.71 40.42 -1.40
CA LYS A 109 4.14 40.57 -1.71
C LYS A 109 4.99 40.66 -0.44
N ALA A 110 4.50 41.37 0.59
CA ALA A 110 5.19 41.46 1.88
C ALA A 110 5.23 40.09 2.59
N VAL A 111 4.10 39.37 2.61
CA VAL A 111 3.98 38.02 3.20
C VAL A 111 4.91 37.04 2.49
N ARG A 112 4.87 36.98 1.16
CA ARG A 112 5.73 36.10 0.35
C ARG A 112 7.22 36.42 0.50
N LYS A 113 7.57 37.69 0.71
CA LYS A 113 8.96 38.10 0.96
C LYS A 113 9.43 37.68 2.34
N HIS A 114 8.58 37.81 3.36
CA HIS A 114 8.91 37.48 4.74
C HIS A 114 9.00 35.98 4.97
N TYR A 115 8.02 35.20 4.48
CA TYR A 115 7.92 33.75 4.65
C TYR A 115 8.45 32.96 3.44
N LYS A 116 9.48 33.49 2.77
CA LYS A 116 9.96 32.93 1.50
C LYS A 116 10.42 31.48 1.63
N GLU A 117 11.06 31.12 2.74
CA GLU A 117 11.59 29.77 2.96
C GLU A 117 10.47 28.76 3.19
N GLU A 118 9.44 29.13 3.95
CA GLU A 118 8.25 28.32 4.20
C GLU A 118 7.45 28.11 2.93
N MET A 119 7.25 29.17 2.12
CA MET A 119 6.59 29.05 0.82
C MET A 119 7.37 28.11 -0.12
N ASN A 120 8.70 28.24 -0.18
CA ASN A 120 9.54 27.35 -0.96
C ASN A 120 9.44 25.89 -0.49
N ALA A 121 9.32 25.64 0.82
CA ALA A 121 9.12 24.30 1.36
C ALA A 121 7.78 23.71 0.91
N ILE A 122 6.69 24.49 0.96
CA ILE A 122 5.37 24.08 0.45
C ILE A 122 5.43 23.77 -1.04
N TYR A 123 6.03 24.65 -1.86
CA TYR A 123 6.18 24.38 -3.29
C TYR A 123 7.07 23.15 -3.57
N ALA A 124 8.11 22.92 -2.78
CA ALA A 124 8.96 21.74 -2.91
C ALA A 124 8.19 20.45 -2.58
N GLU A 125 7.35 20.48 -1.55
CA GLU A 125 6.47 19.37 -1.19
C GLU A 125 5.45 19.08 -2.30
N LYS A 126 4.81 20.12 -2.83
CA LYS A 126 3.86 19.99 -3.96
C LYS A 126 4.54 19.51 -5.24
N ALA A 127 5.77 19.94 -5.52
CA ALA A 127 6.55 19.41 -6.63
C ALA A 127 6.81 17.91 -6.47
N LYS A 128 7.18 17.47 -5.26
CA LYS A 128 7.38 16.05 -4.95
C LYS A 128 6.07 15.27 -5.09
N GLU A 129 4.95 15.80 -4.61
CA GLU A 129 3.64 15.16 -4.73
C GLU A 129 3.27 14.90 -6.20
N ILE A 130 3.43 15.92 -7.07
CA ILE A 130 3.14 15.80 -8.51
C ILE A 130 4.08 14.80 -9.19
N ASN A 131 5.36 14.81 -8.84
CA ASN A 131 6.36 13.93 -9.47
C ASN A 131 6.33 12.50 -8.91
N ARG A 132 5.78 12.29 -7.70
CA ARG A 132 5.79 11.01 -6.99
C ARG A 132 5.28 9.86 -7.83
N ALA A 133 4.19 10.08 -8.57
CA ALA A 133 3.65 9.05 -9.45
C ALA A 133 4.70 8.57 -10.45
N SER A 134 5.47 9.48 -11.05
CA SER A 134 6.54 9.15 -12.00
C SER A 134 7.75 8.51 -11.32
N ASP A 135 8.10 9.00 -10.13
CA ASP A 135 9.23 8.48 -9.36
C ASP A 135 9.02 7.02 -8.94
N ILE A 136 7.79 6.66 -8.56
CA ILE A 136 7.43 5.27 -8.23
C ILE A 136 7.62 4.38 -9.46
N LEU A 137 7.10 4.77 -10.63
CA LEU A 137 7.23 3.97 -11.87
C LEU A 137 8.70 3.73 -12.23
N ARG A 138 9.56 4.72 -12.03
CA ARG A 138 10.98 4.66 -12.38
C ARG A 138 11.82 3.78 -11.44
N ARG A 139 11.29 3.46 -10.25
CA ARG A 139 12.04 2.85 -9.15
C ARG A 139 11.47 1.52 -8.67
N LEU A 140 10.54 0.92 -9.43
CA LEU A 140 9.94 -0.36 -9.03
C LEU A 140 11.00 -1.44 -8.74
N HIS A 141 12.07 -1.51 -9.53
CA HIS A 141 13.18 -2.44 -9.31
C HIS A 141 14.07 -2.13 -8.09
N HIS A 142 13.93 -0.95 -7.47
CA HIS A 142 14.65 -0.60 -6.23
C HIS A 142 14.02 -1.21 -4.98
N GLU A 143 12.84 -1.84 -5.11
CA GLU A 143 12.16 -2.54 -4.02
C GLU A 143 12.18 -4.06 -4.27
N PRO A 144 13.36 -4.71 -4.48
CA PRO A 144 13.41 -6.13 -4.75
C PRO A 144 13.04 -6.94 -3.52
N PHE A 145 12.48 -8.13 -3.74
CA PHE A 145 12.37 -9.14 -2.70
C PHE A 145 13.76 -9.75 -2.43
N LEU A 146 14.12 -9.80 -1.15
CA LEU A 146 15.39 -10.34 -0.70
C LEU A 146 15.26 -11.85 -0.44
N ASP A 147 16.39 -12.56 -0.45
CA ASP A 147 16.41 -13.96 -0.05
C ASP A 147 16.13 -14.04 1.46
N GLU A 148 14.98 -14.61 1.78
CA GLU A 148 14.46 -14.79 3.14
C GLU A 148 14.21 -16.28 3.36
N ASP A 149 14.22 -16.74 4.61
CA ASP A 149 13.86 -18.13 4.90
C ASP A 149 12.36 -18.31 4.71
N ILE A 150 11.97 -19.06 3.67
CA ILE A 150 10.57 -19.31 3.34
C ILE A 150 9.82 -20.06 4.45
N GLU A 151 10.52 -20.79 5.33
CA GLU A 151 9.90 -21.42 6.50
C GLU A 151 9.53 -20.40 7.59
N GLU A 152 10.31 -19.32 7.74
CA GLU A 152 9.99 -18.22 8.65
C GLU A 152 8.81 -17.40 8.10
N ILE A 153 8.84 -17.12 6.80
CA ILE A 153 7.75 -16.45 6.06
C ILE A 153 6.42 -17.21 6.22
N ALA A 154 6.47 -18.56 6.21
CA ALA A 154 5.30 -19.41 6.39
C ALA A 154 4.54 -19.11 7.69
N THR A 155 5.24 -18.70 8.75
CA THR A 155 4.66 -18.48 10.07
C THR A 155 4.40 -17.02 10.42
N ASP A 156 5.25 -16.10 9.99
CA ASP A 156 5.24 -14.69 10.42
C ASP A 156 4.03 -13.90 9.92
N SER A 157 3.45 -14.35 8.80
CA SER A 157 2.26 -13.72 8.24
C SER A 157 0.99 -13.92 9.10
N LEU A 158 0.97 -14.91 10.00
CA LEU A 158 -0.21 -15.30 10.76
C LEU A 158 -0.16 -14.80 12.22
N THR A 159 -0.95 -13.77 12.51
CA THR A 159 -1.14 -13.23 13.87
C THR A 159 -2.57 -13.47 14.32
N ILE A 160 -2.74 -13.74 15.61
CA ILE A 160 -4.06 -13.76 16.25
C ILE A 160 -4.49 -12.28 16.42
N ASP A 161 -5.62 -11.90 15.81
CA ASP A 161 -6.20 -10.55 15.95
C ASP A 161 -7.07 -10.43 17.22
N VAL A 162 -7.27 -11.52 17.96
CA VAL A 162 -7.98 -11.56 19.24
C VAL A 162 -7.01 -11.53 20.41
N GLU A 163 -7.20 -10.54 21.29
CA GLU A 163 -6.47 -10.42 22.54
C GLU A 163 -6.83 -11.57 23.48
N GLN A 164 -5.83 -12.09 24.19
CA GLN A 164 -6.05 -13.08 25.24
C GLN A 164 -6.97 -12.45 26.30
N PRO A 165 -8.11 -13.08 26.64
CA PRO A 165 -9.01 -12.51 27.62
C PRO A 165 -8.38 -12.51 29.00
N ASP A 166 -8.50 -11.39 29.70
CA ASP A 166 -8.13 -11.25 31.10
C ASP A 166 -9.39 -11.18 31.97
N LEU A 167 -9.43 -11.99 33.03
CA LEU A 167 -10.59 -12.09 33.90
C LEU A 167 -10.82 -10.79 34.70
N ASN A 168 -9.75 -10.08 35.09
CA ASN A 168 -9.87 -8.85 35.85
C ASN A 168 -10.43 -7.73 34.97
N ASP A 169 -9.90 -7.58 33.75
CA ASP A 169 -10.39 -6.59 32.78
C ASP A 169 -11.88 -6.81 32.47
N ILE A 170 -12.25 -8.08 32.25
CA ILE A 170 -13.66 -8.47 32.04
C ILE A 170 -14.50 -8.20 33.28
N HIS A 171 -13.99 -8.48 34.47
CA HIS A 171 -14.70 -8.20 35.71
C HIS A 171 -14.94 -6.70 35.87
N GLU A 172 -13.93 -5.86 35.65
CA GLU A 172 -14.07 -4.39 35.70
C GLU A 172 -15.10 -3.88 34.68
N GLU A 173 -15.06 -4.40 33.45
CA GLU A 173 -16.02 -4.06 32.39
C GLU A 173 -17.46 -4.46 32.77
N VAL A 174 -17.66 -5.69 33.25
CA VAL A 174 -18.97 -6.18 33.69
C VAL A 174 -19.48 -5.40 34.91
N GLU A 175 -18.61 -5.13 35.89
CA GLU A 175 -18.99 -4.36 37.08
C GLU A 175 -19.43 -2.94 36.71
N ALA A 176 -18.67 -2.26 35.85
CA ALA A 176 -19.01 -0.92 35.37
C ALA A 176 -20.36 -0.92 34.63
N ASN A 177 -20.58 -1.89 33.75
CA ASN A 177 -21.82 -2.03 32.99
C ASN A 177 -23.02 -2.34 33.88
N GLU A 178 -22.88 -3.22 34.88
CA GLU A 178 -23.95 -3.54 35.83
C GLU A 178 -24.25 -2.36 36.77
N ARG A 179 -23.22 -1.63 37.24
CA ARG A 179 -23.41 -0.41 38.03
C ARG A 179 -24.08 0.71 37.24
N ALA A 180 -23.79 0.83 35.94
CA ALA A 180 -24.40 1.83 35.07
C ALA A 180 -25.91 1.63 34.89
N LYS A 181 -26.40 0.39 34.96
CA LYS A 181 -27.83 0.03 34.89
C LYS A 181 -28.63 0.43 36.14
N LEU A 182 -27.96 0.74 37.25
CA LEU A 182 -28.63 1.10 38.50
C LEU A 182 -29.02 2.58 38.54
N ASN A 183 -30.29 2.84 38.85
CA ASN A 183 -30.79 4.17 39.19
C ASN A 183 -30.29 4.63 40.57
N PHE A 184 -30.50 5.91 40.92
CA PHE A 184 -30.01 6.51 42.19
C PHE A 184 -30.32 5.66 43.44
N PHE A 185 -31.56 5.20 43.61
CA PHE A 185 -31.94 4.32 44.73
C PHE A 185 -31.25 2.95 44.69
N GLY A 186 -30.98 2.41 43.50
CA GLY A 186 -30.24 1.15 43.33
C GLY A 186 -28.77 1.29 43.72
N ARG A 187 -28.15 2.43 43.40
CA ARG A 187 -26.79 2.75 43.84
C ARG A 187 -26.69 2.96 45.34
N LEU A 188 -27.71 3.59 45.95
CA LEU A 188 -27.77 3.78 47.40
C LEU A 188 -27.91 2.46 48.16
N LYS A 189 -28.66 1.48 47.61
CA LYS A 189 -28.78 0.13 48.19
C LYS A 189 -27.45 -0.62 48.27
N LEU A 190 -26.50 -0.36 47.37
CA LEU A 190 -25.16 -0.99 47.39
C LEU A 190 -24.31 -0.57 48.61
N LEU A 191 -24.73 0.43 49.40
CA LEU A 191 -24.11 0.75 50.68
C LEU A 191 -24.43 -0.29 51.77
N LEU A 192 -25.49 -1.09 51.58
CA LEU A 192 -25.86 -2.17 52.51
C LEU A 192 -24.97 -3.41 52.25
N PRO A 193 -24.38 -4.04 53.29
CA PRO A 193 -23.46 -5.17 53.13
C PRO A 193 -24.05 -6.36 52.36
N ASN A 194 -25.32 -6.70 52.61
CA ASN A 194 -25.97 -7.85 51.97
C ASN A 194 -26.24 -7.61 50.48
N GLU A 195 -26.69 -6.40 50.12
CA GLU A 195 -26.95 -5.99 48.73
C GLU A 195 -25.66 -5.84 47.93
N ARG A 196 -24.57 -5.36 48.57
CA ARG A 196 -23.24 -5.33 47.95
C ARG A 196 -22.73 -6.74 47.67
N LYS A 197 -22.93 -7.67 48.60
CA LYS A 197 -22.50 -9.07 48.46
C LYS A 197 -23.24 -9.75 47.31
N SER A 198 -24.58 -9.62 47.25
CA SER A 198 -25.38 -10.19 46.16
C SER A 198 -25.01 -9.58 44.79
N PHE A 199 -24.80 -8.26 44.73
CA PHE A 199 -24.35 -7.59 43.51
C PHE A 199 -22.97 -8.10 43.06
N SER A 200 -21.99 -8.18 43.97
CA SER A 200 -20.66 -8.70 43.65
C SER A 200 -20.69 -10.15 43.17
N GLN A 201 -21.57 -10.98 43.74
CA GLN A 201 -21.73 -12.37 43.31
C GLN A 201 -22.30 -12.44 41.89
N GLN A 202 -23.31 -11.64 41.57
CA GLN A 202 -23.86 -11.56 40.21
C GLN A 202 -22.85 -11.06 39.18
N VAL A 203 -22.04 -10.05 39.53
CA VAL A 203 -20.97 -9.54 38.68
C VAL A 203 -19.92 -10.64 38.46
N ASN A 204 -19.50 -11.34 39.51
CA ASN A 204 -18.55 -12.45 39.41
C ASN A 204 -19.07 -13.58 38.51
N GLU A 205 -20.32 -14.01 38.68
CA GLU A 205 -20.94 -15.05 37.85
C GLU A 205 -20.97 -14.62 36.37
N LYS A 206 -21.45 -13.40 36.08
CA LYS A 206 -21.48 -12.86 34.72
C LYS A 206 -20.09 -12.68 34.10
N ALA A 207 -19.12 -12.21 34.88
CA ALA A 207 -17.74 -12.03 34.45
C ALA A 207 -17.10 -13.38 34.10
N ASN A 208 -17.31 -14.41 34.93
CA ASN A 208 -16.84 -15.76 34.65
C ASN A 208 -17.50 -16.35 33.39
N ASP A 209 -18.81 -16.19 33.21
CA ASP A 209 -19.50 -16.66 32.01
C ASP A 209 -18.98 -15.98 30.74
N PHE A 210 -18.72 -14.66 30.81
CA PHE A 210 -18.19 -13.89 29.69
C PHE A 210 -16.73 -14.24 29.40
N PHE A 211 -15.92 -14.42 30.45
CA PHE A 211 -14.54 -14.90 30.34
C PHE A 211 -14.50 -16.28 29.67
N GLN A 212 -15.31 -17.24 30.11
CA GLN A 212 -15.32 -18.56 29.48
C GLN A 212 -15.71 -18.52 27.99
N LYS A 213 -16.66 -17.66 27.61
CA LYS A 213 -17.03 -17.47 26.20
C LYS A 213 -15.87 -16.89 25.39
N LYS A 214 -15.26 -15.79 25.86
CA LYS A 214 -14.11 -15.16 25.20
C LYS A 214 -12.90 -16.11 25.15
N GLN A 215 -12.66 -16.87 26.21
CA GLN A 215 -11.57 -17.85 26.29
C GLN A 215 -11.78 -18.97 25.26
N ALA A 216 -13.00 -19.51 25.14
CA ALA A 216 -13.33 -20.52 24.14
C ALA A 216 -13.22 -19.98 22.70
N GLU A 217 -13.52 -18.71 22.46
CA GLU A 217 -13.31 -18.06 21.15
C GLU A 217 -11.82 -17.91 20.83
N TYR A 218 -11.04 -17.40 21.78
CA TYR A 218 -9.58 -17.27 21.66
C TYR A 218 -8.90 -18.63 21.39
N GLU A 219 -9.26 -19.68 22.13
CA GLU A 219 -8.71 -21.02 21.94
C GLU A 219 -9.04 -21.59 20.55
N LYS A 220 -10.25 -21.37 20.04
CA LYS A 220 -10.63 -21.77 18.68
C LYS A 220 -9.82 -21.03 17.61
N GLU A 221 -9.58 -19.73 17.79
CA GLU A 221 -8.74 -18.99 16.85
C GLU A 221 -7.28 -19.45 16.89
N GLN A 222 -6.75 -19.74 18.08
CA GLN A 222 -5.42 -20.32 18.27
C GLN A 222 -5.28 -21.65 17.53
N THR A 223 -6.25 -22.56 17.65
CA THR A 223 -6.19 -23.85 16.94
C THR A 223 -6.21 -23.66 15.43
N ILE A 224 -7.11 -22.83 14.90
CA ILE A 224 -7.18 -22.52 13.46
C ILE A 224 -5.84 -21.96 12.95
N ILE A 225 -5.25 -21.00 13.67
CA ILE A 225 -4.00 -20.37 13.28
C ILE A 225 -2.82 -21.35 13.37
N ASN A 226 -2.77 -22.19 14.40
CA ASN A 226 -1.72 -23.19 14.55
C ASN A 226 -1.81 -24.29 13.48
N GLU A 227 -3.02 -24.73 13.12
CA GLU A 227 -3.25 -25.66 12.01
C GLU A 227 -2.81 -25.06 10.67
N GLU A 228 -3.17 -23.81 10.40
CA GLU A 228 -2.74 -23.09 9.20
C GLU A 228 -1.22 -22.92 9.15
N LYS A 229 -0.58 -22.54 10.27
CA LYS A 229 0.89 -22.45 10.37
C LYS A 229 1.55 -23.78 10.02
N LYS A 230 1.06 -24.89 10.57
CA LYS A 230 1.59 -26.23 10.28
C LYS A 230 1.45 -26.62 8.81
N LYS A 231 0.31 -26.31 8.19
CA LYS A 231 0.10 -26.53 6.74
C LYS A 231 1.12 -25.74 5.92
N ARG A 232 1.28 -24.44 6.20
CA ARG A 232 2.24 -23.58 5.49
C ARG A 232 3.68 -24.02 5.68
N GLN A 233 4.05 -24.46 6.88
CA GLN A 233 5.39 -25.02 7.13
C GLN A 233 5.64 -26.29 6.31
N THR A 234 4.64 -27.18 6.23
CA THR A 234 4.74 -28.40 5.41
C THR A 234 4.89 -28.05 3.93
N LEU A 235 4.11 -27.07 3.45
CA LEU A 235 4.19 -26.56 2.09
C LEU A 235 5.57 -25.94 1.81
N ALA A 236 6.06 -25.06 2.69
CA ALA A 236 7.38 -24.44 2.58
C ALA A 236 8.51 -25.47 2.54
N GLN A 237 8.42 -26.55 3.33
CA GLN A 237 9.37 -27.67 3.26
C GLN A 237 9.31 -28.35 1.89
N ALA A 238 8.13 -28.65 1.35
CA ALA A 238 8.01 -29.23 0.01
C ALA A 238 8.61 -28.32 -1.07
N VAL A 239 8.40 -27.01 -0.98
CA VAL A 239 9.01 -25.99 -1.87
C VAL A 239 10.54 -26.02 -1.78
N LYS A 240 11.12 -26.08 -0.58
CA LYS A 240 12.59 -26.17 -0.41
C LYS A 240 13.19 -27.41 -1.07
N HIS A 241 12.42 -28.48 -1.20
CA HIS A 241 12.83 -29.73 -1.84
C HIS A 241 12.47 -29.80 -3.33
N GLY A 242 12.02 -28.70 -3.95
CA GLY A 242 11.76 -28.63 -5.39
C GLY A 242 10.46 -29.28 -5.85
N ASN A 243 9.49 -29.50 -4.96
CA ASN A 243 8.19 -30.04 -5.37
C ASN A 243 7.40 -28.99 -6.18
N VAL A 244 7.25 -29.22 -7.48
CA VAL A 244 6.65 -28.29 -8.44
C VAL A 244 5.22 -27.87 -8.06
N GLU A 245 4.34 -28.82 -7.71
CA GLU A 245 2.96 -28.52 -7.29
C GLU A 245 2.94 -27.62 -6.04
N ALA A 246 3.81 -27.90 -5.06
CA ALA A 246 3.94 -27.07 -3.87
C ALA A 246 4.50 -25.68 -4.20
N MET A 247 5.42 -25.56 -5.17
CA MET A 247 5.97 -24.29 -5.63
C MET A 247 4.89 -23.40 -6.24
N GLU A 248 3.99 -23.97 -7.04
CA GLU A 248 2.84 -23.26 -7.60
C GLU A 248 1.88 -22.78 -6.50
N GLU A 249 1.43 -23.68 -5.62
CA GLU A 249 0.54 -23.32 -4.50
C GLU A 249 1.17 -22.24 -3.60
N TRP A 250 2.47 -22.34 -3.35
CA TRP A 250 3.21 -21.36 -2.57
C TRP A 250 3.25 -19.99 -3.26
N LEU A 251 3.58 -19.93 -4.54
CA LEU A 251 3.55 -18.66 -5.27
C LEU A 251 2.15 -18.03 -5.30
N GLU A 252 1.09 -18.80 -5.56
CA GLU A 252 -0.29 -18.29 -5.53
C GLU A 252 -0.68 -17.71 -4.16
N MET A 253 -0.20 -18.34 -3.08
CA MET A 253 -0.40 -17.85 -1.73
C MET A 253 0.18 -16.44 -1.55
N TRP A 254 1.39 -16.22 -2.07
CA TRP A 254 2.19 -15.00 -1.90
C TRP A 254 2.08 -13.98 -3.05
N LEU A 255 1.46 -14.32 -4.18
CA LEU A 255 1.28 -13.42 -5.31
C LEU A 255 0.63 -12.06 -4.91
N PRO A 256 -0.33 -12.00 -3.96
CA PRO A 256 -0.90 -10.73 -3.50
C PRO A 256 0.06 -9.82 -2.72
N GLU A 257 1.31 -10.23 -2.54
CA GLU A 257 2.36 -9.37 -2.00
C GLU A 257 2.90 -8.38 -3.01
N LEU A 258 2.87 -8.71 -4.30
CA LEU A 258 3.26 -7.82 -5.38
C LEU A 258 2.43 -6.54 -5.33
N ASP A 259 3.11 -5.40 -5.33
CA ASP A 259 2.50 -4.06 -5.27
C ASP A 259 2.88 -3.25 -6.51
N PHE A 260 2.30 -3.64 -7.65
CA PHE A 260 2.52 -2.91 -8.90
C PHE A 260 1.90 -1.51 -8.83
N PRO A 261 2.59 -0.48 -9.34
CA PRO A 261 2.13 0.90 -9.26
C PRO A 261 0.99 1.23 -10.23
N LEU A 262 0.79 0.40 -11.24
CA LEU A 262 -0.31 0.46 -12.21
C LEU A 262 -0.91 -0.94 -12.34
N GLU A 263 -2.05 -1.03 -13.05
CA GLU A 263 -2.69 -2.30 -13.36
C GLU A 263 -1.72 -3.19 -14.15
N THR A 264 -1.47 -4.39 -13.61
CA THR A 264 -0.52 -5.36 -14.13
C THR A 264 -0.99 -6.73 -13.65
N ASP A 265 -1.31 -7.61 -14.59
CA ASP A 265 -1.66 -9.00 -14.32
C ASP A 265 -0.43 -9.88 -14.62
N VAL A 266 -0.28 -10.98 -13.88
CA VAL A 266 0.84 -11.92 -14.02
C VAL A 266 0.29 -13.32 -14.08
N ASP A 267 0.59 -14.02 -15.17
CA ASP A 267 0.37 -15.45 -15.32
C ASP A 267 1.72 -16.15 -15.26
N PHE A 268 1.81 -17.30 -14.59
CA PHE A 268 3.06 -18.03 -14.44
C PHE A 268 2.86 -19.53 -14.48
N SER A 269 3.93 -20.26 -14.79
CA SER A 269 3.99 -21.72 -14.74
C SER A 269 5.38 -22.17 -14.26
N ILE A 270 5.41 -23.18 -13.41
CA ILE A 270 6.67 -23.79 -12.98
C ILE A 270 7.04 -24.86 -14.00
N ILE A 271 8.14 -24.64 -14.73
CA ILE A 271 8.61 -25.59 -15.74
C ILE A 271 9.18 -26.82 -15.04
N ASP A 272 10.05 -26.58 -14.06
CA ASP A 272 10.70 -27.59 -13.24
C ASP A 272 11.15 -26.97 -11.89
N GLU A 273 11.85 -27.74 -11.07
CA GLU A 273 12.30 -27.29 -9.75
C GLU A 273 13.28 -26.09 -9.80
N GLN A 274 13.90 -25.81 -10.96
CA GLN A 274 14.92 -24.78 -11.16
C GLN A 274 14.45 -23.63 -12.08
N SER A 275 13.32 -23.78 -12.77
CA SER A 275 12.93 -22.89 -13.87
C SER A 275 11.46 -22.48 -13.75
N ILE A 276 11.20 -21.17 -13.90
CA ILE A 276 9.85 -20.60 -13.94
C ILE A 276 9.65 -19.77 -15.19
N TYR A 277 8.45 -19.81 -15.75
CA TYR A 277 7.99 -18.92 -16.81
C TYR A 277 6.90 -17.98 -16.28
N ALA A 278 6.93 -16.72 -16.70
CA ALA A 278 5.88 -15.76 -16.39
C ALA A 278 5.59 -14.80 -17.55
N ASP A 279 4.31 -14.64 -17.83
CA ASP A 279 3.74 -13.62 -18.70
C ASP A 279 3.19 -12.46 -17.88
N ILE A 280 3.45 -11.24 -18.33
CA ILE A 280 3.06 -10.01 -17.65
C ILE A 280 2.23 -9.17 -18.60
N ASP A 281 0.96 -8.94 -18.24
CA ASP A 281 0.12 -7.92 -18.87
C ASP A 281 0.55 -6.54 -18.35
N LEU A 282 1.29 -5.82 -19.17
CA LEU A 282 1.84 -4.52 -18.83
C LEU A 282 0.82 -3.41 -19.12
N PRO A 283 0.83 -2.32 -18.32
CA PRO A 283 -0.01 -1.18 -18.60
C PRO A 283 0.30 -0.60 -19.97
N ASN A 284 -0.70 0.04 -20.59
CA ASN A 284 -0.51 0.74 -21.84
C ASN A 284 0.19 2.11 -21.62
N PRO A 285 0.93 2.65 -22.62
CA PRO A 285 1.67 3.91 -22.48
C PRO A 285 0.82 5.15 -22.17
N ASP A 286 -0.49 5.09 -22.39
CA ASP A 286 -1.47 6.14 -22.08
C ASP A 286 -1.79 6.23 -20.57
N ALA A 287 -1.55 5.18 -19.79
CA ALA A 287 -1.65 5.18 -18.33
C ALA A 287 -0.53 6.01 -17.65
N MET A 288 0.49 6.44 -18.40
CA MET A 288 1.64 7.17 -17.84
C MET A 288 1.26 8.59 -17.36
N PRO A 289 1.77 9.04 -16.19
CA PRO A 289 1.56 10.40 -15.70
C PRO A 289 2.00 11.46 -16.72
N THR A 290 1.12 12.42 -17.01
CA THR A 290 1.31 13.41 -18.09
C THR A 290 1.94 14.71 -17.63
N LYS A 291 1.91 15.02 -16.34
CA LYS A 291 2.45 16.26 -15.75
C LYS A 291 3.77 16.01 -15.03
N LYS A 292 4.60 17.04 -14.98
CA LYS A 292 5.78 17.12 -14.13
C LYS A 292 5.86 18.51 -13.49
N ALA A 293 6.49 18.59 -12.33
CA ALA A 293 6.64 19.84 -11.59
C ALA A 293 8.10 20.12 -11.24
N ARG A 294 8.48 21.40 -11.25
CA ARG A 294 9.81 21.84 -10.81
C ARG A 294 9.75 23.24 -10.19
N LEU A 295 10.67 23.49 -9.27
CA LEU A 295 10.88 24.83 -8.73
C LEU A 295 11.64 25.70 -9.73
N LEU A 296 11.17 26.93 -9.92
CA LEU A 296 11.90 27.95 -10.65
C LEU A 296 12.97 28.60 -9.77
N LYS A 297 13.95 29.28 -10.39
CA LYS A 297 14.94 30.10 -9.66
C LYS A 297 14.26 31.18 -8.78
N SER A 298 13.04 31.57 -9.12
CA SER A 298 12.22 32.49 -8.34
C SER A 298 11.59 31.89 -7.08
N GLY A 299 11.62 30.56 -6.91
CA GLY A 299 10.96 29.83 -5.84
C GLY A 299 9.54 29.36 -6.18
N LYS A 300 8.94 29.85 -7.27
CA LYS A 300 7.60 29.43 -7.70
C LYS A 300 7.59 28.00 -8.24
N LEU A 301 6.50 27.28 -8.02
CA LEU A 301 6.22 25.99 -8.66
C LEU A 301 5.87 26.20 -10.14
N LYS A 302 6.51 25.44 -11.02
CA LYS A 302 6.12 25.31 -12.42
C LYS A 302 5.63 23.90 -12.67
N VAL A 303 4.36 23.77 -13.04
CA VAL A 303 3.77 22.51 -13.51
C VAL A 303 3.68 22.58 -15.04
N GLU A 304 4.17 21.55 -15.72
CA GLU A 304 4.16 21.48 -17.19
C GLU A 304 3.87 20.06 -17.68
N ASN A 305 3.38 19.95 -18.92
CA ASN A 305 3.20 18.66 -19.56
C ASN A 305 4.55 18.02 -19.88
N LYS A 306 4.65 16.71 -19.67
CA LYS A 306 5.80 15.91 -20.07
C LYS A 306 5.93 15.86 -21.58
N THR A 307 7.17 15.81 -22.06
CA THR A 307 7.42 15.56 -23.48
C THR A 307 7.08 14.10 -23.83
N GLN A 308 6.88 13.79 -25.11
CA GLN A 308 6.70 12.40 -25.54
C GLN A 308 7.90 11.52 -25.15
N ARG A 309 9.12 12.08 -25.19
CA ARG A 309 10.34 11.39 -24.79
C ARG A 309 10.33 11.06 -23.30
N ASP A 310 9.96 12.01 -22.45
CA ASP A 310 9.88 11.79 -21.00
C ASP A 310 8.89 10.66 -20.68
N ARG A 311 7.73 10.64 -21.34
CA ARG A 311 6.74 9.57 -21.14
C ARG A 311 7.23 8.20 -21.62
N ARG A 312 7.98 8.14 -22.72
CA ARG A 312 8.59 6.89 -23.20
C ARG A 312 9.66 6.39 -22.25
N ASP A 313 10.47 7.29 -21.68
CA ASP A 313 11.46 6.96 -20.65
C ASP A 313 10.80 6.41 -19.38
N ASP A 314 9.73 7.05 -18.90
CA ASP A 314 8.95 6.55 -17.75
C ASP A 314 8.39 5.16 -18.01
N TYR A 315 7.78 4.98 -19.18
CA TYR A 315 7.19 3.71 -19.59
C TYR A 315 8.25 2.60 -19.66
N ALA A 316 9.37 2.88 -20.32
CA ALA A 316 10.44 1.91 -20.48
C ALA A 316 11.04 1.47 -19.14
N LYS A 317 11.21 2.41 -18.19
CA LYS A 317 11.68 2.10 -16.82
C LYS A 317 10.68 1.31 -16.00
N LEU A 318 9.39 1.60 -16.17
CA LEU A 318 8.34 0.81 -15.55
C LEU A 318 8.39 -0.62 -16.05
N VAL A 319 8.26 -0.84 -17.37
CA VAL A 319 8.10 -2.20 -17.91
C VAL A 319 9.33 -3.07 -17.68
N SER A 320 10.54 -2.50 -17.76
CA SER A 320 11.78 -3.21 -17.44
C SER A 320 11.95 -3.41 -15.93
N GLY A 321 11.58 -2.41 -15.11
CA GLY A 321 11.57 -2.53 -13.66
C GLY A 321 10.60 -3.59 -13.15
N THR A 322 9.45 -3.77 -13.81
CA THR A 322 8.47 -4.82 -13.53
C THR A 322 9.09 -6.21 -13.69
N ALA A 323 9.89 -6.44 -14.74
CA ALA A 323 10.56 -7.72 -14.96
C ALA A 323 11.49 -8.08 -13.79
N PHE A 324 12.32 -7.13 -13.34
CA PHE A 324 13.24 -7.35 -12.22
C PHE A 324 12.53 -7.45 -10.87
N TYR A 325 11.49 -6.66 -10.65
CA TYR A 325 10.67 -6.77 -9.44
C TYR A 325 10.04 -8.17 -9.34
N LEU A 326 9.47 -8.67 -10.43
CA LEU A 326 8.90 -10.01 -10.48
C LEU A 326 9.96 -11.12 -10.35
N ALA A 327 11.09 -11.01 -11.05
CA ALA A 327 12.19 -11.98 -10.91
C ALA A 327 12.71 -12.06 -9.46
N SER A 328 12.84 -10.91 -8.79
CA SER A 328 13.24 -10.87 -7.38
C SER A 328 12.25 -11.60 -6.47
N PHE A 329 10.94 -11.46 -6.74
CA PHE A 329 9.88 -12.16 -6.03
C PHE A 329 9.99 -13.68 -6.21
N PHE A 330 10.16 -14.15 -7.45
CA PHE A 330 10.34 -15.58 -7.72
C PHE A 330 11.56 -16.15 -7.01
N PHE A 331 12.73 -15.51 -7.14
CA PHE A 331 13.95 -16.00 -6.48
C PHE A 331 13.85 -15.99 -4.95
N SER A 332 13.17 -15.00 -4.38
CA SER A 332 12.91 -14.93 -2.93
C SER A 332 11.96 -16.01 -2.44
N ARG A 333 10.91 -16.32 -3.20
CA ARG A 333 9.84 -17.25 -2.76
C ARG A 333 10.10 -18.70 -3.15
N LEU A 334 10.95 -18.96 -4.14
CA LEU A 334 11.28 -20.30 -4.63
C LEU A 334 12.79 -20.54 -4.56
N PRO A 335 13.33 -21.02 -3.43
CA PRO A 335 14.78 -21.12 -3.22
C PRO A 335 15.53 -22.02 -4.21
N THR A 336 14.86 -22.95 -4.87
CA THR A 336 15.46 -23.87 -5.86
C THR A 336 15.60 -23.24 -7.25
N VAL A 337 14.73 -22.28 -7.60
CA VAL A 337 14.66 -21.68 -8.95
C VAL A 337 15.92 -20.88 -9.29
N GLN A 338 16.70 -21.33 -10.26
CA GLN A 338 17.88 -20.64 -10.75
C GLN A 338 17.61 -19.76 -11.97
N GLU A 339 16.53 -20.01 -12.72
CA GLU A 339 16.21 -19.30 -13.95
C GLU A 339 14.74 -18.86 -13.97
N ALA A 340 14.50 -17.60 -14.36
CA ALA A 340 13.17 -17.04 -14.56
C ALA A 340 13.06 -16.48 -15.98
N ILE A 341 12.15 -17.04 -16.78
CA ILE A 341 11.77 -16.53 -18.08
C ILE A 341 10.61 -15.56 -17.88
N VAL A 342 10.83 -14.28 -18.17
CA VAL A 342 9.85 -13.22 -17.95
C VAL A 342 9.54 -12.51 -19.26
N SER A 343 8.29 -12.60 -19.68
CA SER A 343 7.77 -12.04 -20.92
C SER A 343 6.74 -10.96 -20.62
N GLY A 344 6.88 -9.80 -21.26
CA GLY A 344 5.99 -8.67 -21.06
C GLY A 344 5.25 -8.32 -22.33
N TYR A 345 3.92 -8.29 -22.27
CA TYR A 345 3.06 -7.89 -23.37
C TYR A 345 2.16 -6.72 -22.97
N ARG A 346 1.55 -6.09 -23.97
CA ARG A 346 0.46 -5.13 -23.75
C ARG A 346 -0.69 -5.45 -24.67
N GLN A 347 -1.91 -5.13 -24.25
CA GLN A 347 -3.08 -5.29 -25.08
C GLN A 347 -3.21 -4.15 -26.09
N LYS A 348 -3.37 -4.51 -27.36
CA LYS A 348 -3.61 -3.58 -28.46
C LYS A 348 -4.89 -3.96 -29.19
N ILE A 349 -5.75 -2.98 -29.44
CA ILE A 349 -6.93 -3.18 -30.28
C ILE A 349 -6.48 -3.23 -31.73
N GLU A 350 -6.71 -4.36 -32.40
CA GLU A 350 -6.42 -4.50 -33.81
C GLU A 350 -7.45 -3.71 -34.64
N PRO A 351 -7.03 -2.71 -35.45
CA PRO A 351 -7.98 -1.82 -36.13
C PRO A 351 -8.90 -2.51 -37.14
N SER A 352 -8.44 -3.63 -37.73
CA SER A 352 -9.18 -4.38 -38.74
C SER A 352 -10.28 -5.26 -38.15
N THR A 353 -10.10 -5.78 -36.94
CA THR A 353 -11.03 -6.73 -36.32
C THR A 353 -11.74 -6.16 -35.10
N GLY A 354 -11.16 -5.13 -34.47
CA GLY A 354 -11.62 -4.55 -33.21
C GLY A 354 -11.34 -5.43 -31.99
N HIS A 355 -10.68 -6.57 -32.17
CA HIS A 355 -10.31 -7.47 -31.08
C HIS A 355 -9.02 -7.01 -30.38
N GLU A 356 -8.94 -7.32 -29.09
CA GLU A 356 -7.69 -7.18 -28.34
C GLU A 356 -6.71 -8.28 -28.79
N LYS A 357 -5.48 -7.88 -29.05
CA LYS A 357 -4.35 -8.74 -29.37
C LYS A 357 -3.21 -8.41 -28.41
N ASP A 358 -2.55 -9.44 -27.92
CA ASP A 358 -1.34 -9.30 -27.11
C ASP A 358 -0.14 -8.96 -28.00
N GLU A 359 0.52 -7.84 -27.70
CA GLU A 359 1.74 -7.38 -28.37
C GLU A 359 2.90 -7.51 -27.37
N TYR A 360 3.67 -8.58 -27.47
CA TYR A 360 4.87 -8.80 -26.66
C TYR A 360 5.94 -7.76 -27.00
N ILE A 361 6.50 -7.10 -25.97
CA ILE A 361 7.49 -6.03 -26.14
C ILE A 361 8.88 -6.40 -25.61
N TYR A 362 8.95 -7.38 -24.72
CA TYR A 362 10.19 -8.01 -24.30
C TYR A 362 9.97 -9.46 -23.85
N SER A 363 11.03 -10.25 -23.86
CA SER A 363 11.13 -11.53 -23.17
C SER A 363 12.57 -11.76 -22.71
N LEU A 364 12.78 -12.16 -21.46
CA LEU A 364 14.10 -12.27 -20.84
C LEU A 364 14.25 -13.59 -20.12
N ILE A 365 15.40 -14.24 -20.32
CA ILE A 365 15.86 -15.33 -19.47
C ILE A 365 16.79 -14.73 -18.42
N ILE A 366 16.35 -14.70 -17.16
CA ILE A 366 17.06 -14.09 -16.03
C ILE A 366 17.61 -15.22 -15.16
N ASP A 367 18.93 -15.32 -15.03
CA ASP A 367 19.55 -16.23 -14.07
C ASP A 367 19.75 -15.56 -12.69
N ARG A 368 19.55 -16.33 -11.63
CA ARG A 368 19.59 -15.86 -10.24
C ARG A 368 20.96 -15.27 -9.88
N HIS A 369 22.04 -15.93 -10.28
CA HIS A 369 23.39 -15.53 -9.89
C HIS A 369 23.73 -14.14 -10.44
N THR A 370 23.55 -13.94 -11.74
CA THR A 370 23.75 -12.64 -12.39
C THR A 370 22.81 -11.60 -11.80
N PHE A 371 21.53 -11.93 -11.61
CA PHE A 371 20.55 -11.01 -11.02
C PHE A 371 20.98 -10.51 -9.63
N ARG A 372 21.41 -11.42 -8.73
CA ARG A 372 21.85 -11.07 -7.38
C ARG A 372 23.20 -10.33 -7.36
N SER A 373 23.99 -10.39 -8.43
CA SER A 373 25.22 -9.60 -8.57
C SER A 373 24.97 -8.13 -8.91
N LEU A 374 23.77 -7.79 -9.43
CA LEU A 374 23.43 -6.43 -9.80
C LEU A 374 23.16 -5.58 -8.56
N ASN A 375 23.62 -4.32 -8.59
CA ASN A 375 23.26 -3.33 -7.60
C ASN A 375 22.04 -2.53 -8.08
N LEU A 376 20.84 -3.08 -7.84
CA LEU A 376 19.56 -2.54 -8.32
C LEU A 376 19.27 -1.09 -7.87
N GLU A 377 19.96 -0.56 -6.86
CA GLU A 377 19.81 0.85 -6.46
C GLU A 377 20.35 1.83 -7.52
N TYR A 378 21.33 1.40 -8.33
CA TYR A 378 22.03 2.29 -9.27
C TYR A 378 21.96 1.84 -10.74
N VAL A 379 21.40 0.66 -11.05
CA VAL A 379 21.28 0.21 -12.44
C VAL A 379 20.16 0.94 -13.16
N ASP A 380 20.30 1.18 -14.47
CA ASP A 380 19.14 1.39 -15.31
C ASP A 380 18.58 0.00 -15.70
N PRO A 381 17.30 -0.30 -15.42
CA PRO A 381 16.77 -1.64 -15.60
C PRO A 381 16.75 -2.07 -17.08
N ILE A 382 16.61 -1.12 -18.01
CA ILE A 382 16.62 -1.41 -19.45
C ILE A 382 18.03 -1.73 -19.91
N GLU A 383 19.03 -0.97 -19.44
CA GLU A 383 20.43 -1.24 -19.79
C GLU A 383 20.90 -2.56 -19.18
N ALA A 384 20.46 -2.87 -17.95
CA ALA A 384 20.77 -4.09 -17.25
C ALA A 384 20.23 -5.36 -17.92
N PHE A 385 19.22 -5.25 -18.80
CA PHE A 385 18.75 -6.37 -19.63
C PHE A 385 19.90 -6.99 -20.45
N SER A 386 20.93 -6.20 -20.80
CA SER A 386 22.10 -6.69 -21.55
C SER A 386 22.98 -7.69 -20.81
N HIS A 387 22.83 -7.84 -19.49
CA HIS A 387 23.52 -8.87 -18.71
C HIS A 387 22.89 -10.26 -18.83
N PHE A 388 21.71 -10.34 -19.46
CA PHE A 388 20.92 -11.55 -19.59
C PHE A 388 20.79 -11.97 -21.06
N GLN A 389 19.79 -12.78 -21.40
CA GLN A 389 19.46 -13.14 -22.79
C GLN A 389 18.17 -12.43 -23.26
N PRO A 390 18.19 -11.11 -23.53
CA PRO A 390 16.98 -10.37 -23.85
C PRO A 390 16.54 -10.55 -25.31
N ARG A 391 15.25 -10.83 -25.51
CA ARG A 391 14.52 -10.57 -26.76
C ARG A 391 13.76 -9.26 -26.59
N MET A 392 14.29 -8.17 -27.15
CA MET A 392 13.66 -6.85 -27.09
C MET A 392 13.99 -6.06 -28.35
N ASN A 393 12.98 -5.40 -28.94
CA ASN A 393 13.16 -4.53 -30.10
C ASN A 393 12.65 -3.13 -29.78
N ALA A 394 13.56 -2.26 -29.34
CA ALA A 394 13.24 -0.88 -29.01
C ALA A 394 14.15 0.11 -29.75
N THR A 395 13.60 1.27 -30.12
CA THR A 395 14.43 2.37 -30.65
C THR A 395 15.26 3.02 -29.54
N LYS A 396 16.25 3.85 -29.90
CA LYS A 396 17.00 4.70 -28.94
C LYS A 396 16.12 5.67 -28.13
N THR A 397 14.86 5.85 -28.51
CA THR A 397 13.87 6.66 -27.79
C THR A 397 12.80 5.82 -27.11
N TYR A 398 13.06 4.53 -26.91
CA TYR A 398 12.21 3.55 -26.25
C TYR A 398 10.82 3.38 -26.88
N ILE A 399 10.78 3.36 -28.21
CA ILE A 399 9.60 2.87 -28.93
C ILE A 399 9.78 1.37 -29.08
N PHE A 400 9.02 0.60 -28.29
CA PHE A 400 8.96 -0.86 -28.36
C PHE A 400 8.19 -1.33 -29.59
N LYS A 401 8.70 -2.38 -30.22
CA LYS A 401 8.07 -3.13 -31.31
C LYS A 401 7.74 -4.54 -30.84
N GLU A 402 6.76 -5.15 -31.50
CA GLU A 402 6.39 -6.54 -31.29
C GLU A 402 7.60 -7.48 -31.46
N ILE A 403 7.72 -8.44 -30.57
CA ILE A 403 8.72 -9.52 -30.60
C ILE A 403 8.01 -10.88 -30.43
N GLU A 404 8.70 -11.96 -30.80
CA GLU A 404 8.29 -13.31 -30.41
C GLU A 404 8.94 -13.64 -29.06
N PRO A 405 8.15 -13.95 -28.00
CA PRO A 405 8.70 -14.28 -26.68
C PRO A 405 9.47 -15.61 -26.72
N TYR A 406 10.25 -15.91 -25.68
CA TYR A 406 10.73 -17.28 -25.50
C TYR A 406 9.53 -18.19 -25.26
N ASP A 407 9.51 -19.35 -25.94
CA ASP A 407 8.46 -20.33 -25.75
C ASP A 407 8.53 -20.88 -24.32
N THR A 408 7.36 -21.17 -23.74
CA THR A 408 7.28 -22.15 -22.66
C THR A 408 7.79 -23.48 -23.23
N PRO A 409 8.72 -24.19 -22.56
CA PRO A 409 8.90 -25.60 -22.86
C PRO A 409 7.53 -26.25 -22.71
N GLU A 410 7.03 -26.92 -23.76
CA GLU A 410 5.81 -27.71 -23.63
C GLU A 410 6.01 -28.70 -22.45
N PRO A 411 5.03 -28.82 -21.54
CA PRO A 411 5.15 -29.60 -20.31
C PRO A 411 5.42 -31.10 -20.55
#